data_AF-A0A9W9YSW7-F1
#
_entry.id   AF-A0A9W9YSW7-F1
#
_cell.length_a   1.000
_cell.length_b   1.000
_cell.length_c   1.000
_cell.angle_alpha   90.00
_cell.angle_beta   90.00
_cell.angle_gamma   90.00
#
_symmetry.space_group_name_H-M   'P 1'
#
loop_
_entity.id
_entity.type
_entity.pdbx_description
1 polymer ?
#
loop_
_entity_poly.entity_id
_entity_poly.type
_entity_poly.pdbx_seq_one_letter_code
_entity_poly.pdbx_strand_id
1 'polypeptide(L)'
;MIDVVEIVSEKPAIGKAFKKEGKIIMEYLAQMDKDSIKEFEDKLNSNGEASITVDNKEFNIQKTMIREIKRYKKEIHVRDVEPHVIEPSFGVGRIMYAVLEHNFKIREGDEQRTWLSLPPAVAPVKCSVLPLSKNKEFAQYVKKLSECLTELDISHKVDDSSGSIGRRYARTDEIAIPFGITVDFDTVNKEPHSATLRERNSTRQIRAQIDELPSIVSNLVRGKVTWSEIEAKYGLFEGQETGAK
;
A
#
# COMPACT_ATOMS: atom_id res chain seq x y z
N MET A 1 -30.80 -15.45 -28.55
CA MET A 1 -30.71 -16.39 -29.68
C MET A 1 -29.85 -15.77 -30.78
N ILE A 2 -28.94 -16.54 -31.37
CA ILE A 2 -28.16 -16.13 -32.54
C ILE A 2 -28.52 -17.05 -33.73
N ASP A 3 -28.57 -16.49 -34.93
CA ASP A 3 -28.72 -17.27 -36.16
C ASP A 3 -27.36 -17.84 -36.55
N VAL A 4 -27.22 -19.17 -36.52
CA VAL A 4 -25.98 -19.87 -36.89
C VAL A 4 -26.16 -20.48 -38.27
N VAL A 5 -25.17 -20.25 -39.14
CA VAL A 5 -25.01 -20.94 -40.42
C VAL A 5 -23.66 -21.65 -40.37
N GLU A 6 -23.63 -22.96 -40.55
CA GLU A 6 -22.39 -23.75 -40.49
C GLU A 6 -22.29 -24.70 -41.68
N ILE A 7 -21.08 -24.83 -42.23
CA ILE A 7 -20.78 -25.81 -43.28
C ILE A 7 -20.42 -27.14 -42.62
N VAL A 8 -21.17 -28.19 -42.92
CA VAL A 8 -20.84 -29.55 -42.54
C VAL A 8 -20.11 -30.22 -43.69
N SER A 9 -18.79 -30.32 -43.53
CA SER A 9 -17.89 -30.92 -44.52
C SER A 9 -17.98 -32.45 -44.56
N GLU A 10 -17.94 -33.03 -45.76
CA GLU A 10 -17.82 -34.48 -45.98
C GLU A 10 -16.34 -34.89 -45.81
N LYS A 11 -15.95 -35.16 -44.57
CA LYS A 11 -14.54 -35.37 -44.17
C LYS A 11 -13.79 -36.40 -45.03
N PRO A 12 -14.36 -37.57 -45.39
CA PRO A 12 -13.70 -38.55 -46.24
C PRO A 12 -13.42 -38.03 -47.66
N ALA A 13 -14.34 -37.25 -48.23
CA ALA A 13 -14.20 -36.70 -49.58
C ALA A 13 -13.07 -35.66 -49.63
N ILE A 14 -13.05 -34.72 -48.68
CA ILE A 14 -11.99 -33.70 -48.56
C ILE A 14 -10.64 -34.36 -48.24
N GLY A 15 -10.62 -35.31 -47.31
CA GLY A 15 -9.39 -36.02 -46.93
C GLY A 15 -8.77 -36.80 -48.09
N LYS A 16 -9.60 -37.43 -48.94
CA LYS A 16 -9.14 -38.15 -50.13
C LYS A 16 -8.62 -37.20 -51.22
N ALA A 17 -9.28 -36.06 -51.41
CA ALA A 17 -8.91 -35.09 -52.45
C ALA A 17 -7.64 -34.30 -52.10
N PHE A 18 -7.51 -33.83 -50.86
CA PHE A 18 -6.46 -32.87 -50.47
C PHE A 18 -5.40 -33.43 -49.51
N LYS A 19 -5.53 -34.68 -49.07
CA LYS A 19 -4.54 -35.38 -48.22
C LYS A 19 -4.11 -34.55 -47.00
N LYS A 20 -2.86 -34.07 -46.99
CA LYS A 20 -2.27 -33.29 -45.89
C LYS A 20 -2.97 -31.94 -45.67
N GLU A 21 -3.54 -31.37 -46.73
CA GLU A 21 -4.18 -30.04 -46.69
C GLU A 21 -5.66 -30.11 -46.29
N GLY A 22 -6.25 -31.31 -46.28
CA GLY A 22 -7.68 -31.51 -45.97
C GLY A 22 -8.07 -31.03 -44.57
N LYS A 23 -7.17 -31.15 -43.58
CA LYS A 23 -7.43 -30.66 -42.21
C LYS A 23 -7.60 -29.14 -42.17
N ILE A 24 -6.69 -28.41 -42.82
CA ILE A 24 -6.68 -26.95 -42.86
C ILE A 24 -7.92 -26.43 -43.62
N ILE A 25 -8.29 -27.09 -44.72
CA ILE A 25 -9.51 -26.79 -45.48
C ILE A 25 -10.76 -26.96 -44.60
N MET A 26 -10.86 -28.06 -43.84
CA MET A 26 -12.00 -28.30 -42.96
C MET A 26 -12.10 -27.27 -41.82
N GLU A 27 -10.96 -26.90 -41.22
CA GLU A 27 -10.90 -25.88 -40.17
C GLU A 27 -11.30 -24.50 -40.71
N TYR A 28 -10.87 -24.16 -41.93
CA TYR A 28 -11.27 -22.93 -42.60
C TYR A 28 -12.78 -22.89 -42.87
N LEU A 29 -13.34 -23.94 -43.51
CA LEU A 29 -14.78 -24.02 -43.79
C LEU A 29 -15.64 -23.93 -42.52
N ALA A 30 -15.15 -24.44 -41.39
CA ALA A 30 -15.85 -24.38 -40.11
C ALA A 30 -15.81 -22.98 -39.45
N GLN A 31 -14.88 -22.12 -39.85
CA GLN A 31 -14.70 -20.77 -39.30
C GLN A 31 -15.22 -19.66 -40.22
N MET A 32 -15.74 -20.00 -41.40
CA MET A 32 -16.33 -19.03 -42.31
C MET A 32 -17.49 -18.29 -41.66
N ASP A 33 -17.55 -16.97 -41.85
CA ASP A 33 -18.67 -16.17 -41.39
C ASP A 33 -19.91 -16.38 -42.26
N LYS A 34 -21.06 -15.89 -41.77
CA LYS A 34 -22.37 -16.10 -42.41
C LYS A 34 -22.45 -15.57 -43.83
N ASP A 35 -21.83 -14.44 -44.12
CA ASP A 35 -21.89 -13.81 -45.45
C ASP A 35 -20.98 -14.56 -46.43
N SER A 36 -19.78 -14.94 -45.97
CA SER A 36 -18.86 -15.79 -46.72
C SER A 36 -19.47 -17.16 -47.05
N ILE A 37 -20.19 -17.79 -46.11
CA ILE A 37 -20.87 -19.08 -46.36
C ILE A 37 -21.96 -18.92 -47.43
N LYS A 38 -22.67 -17.79 -47.44
CA LYS A 38 -23.71 -17.53 -48.44
C LYS A 38 -23.13 -17.39 -49.84
N GLU A 39 -22.08 -16.59 -50.01
CA GLU A 39 -21.39 -16.45 -51.31
C GLU A 39 -20.81 -17.79 -51.79
N PHE A 40 -20.27 -18.58 -50.87
CA PHE A 40 -19.74 -19.91 -51.16
C PHE A 40 -20.84 -20.88 -51.60
N GLU A 41 -22.00 -20.88 -50.94
CA GLU A 41 -23.16 -21.70 -51.31
C GLU A 41 -23.72 -21.30 -52.69
N ASP A 42 -23.80 -20.00 -52.98
CA ASP A 42 -24.27 -19.50 -54.27
C ASP A 42 -23.37 -20.01 -55.41
N LYS A 43 -22.04 -19.92 -55.24
CA LYS A 43 -21.05 -20.46 -56.20
C LYS A 43 -21.17 -21.97 -56.36
N LEU A 44 -21.30 -22.72 -55.26
CA LEU A 44 -21.51 -24.17 -55.29
C LEU A 44 -22.81 -24.57 -56.02
N ASN A 45 -23.87 -23.77 -55.89
CA ASN A 45 -25.14 -24.04 -56.53
C ASN A 45 -25.17 -23.67 -58.02
N SER A 46 -24.47 -22.61 -58.42
CA SER A 46 -24.38 -22.21 -59.83
C SER A 46 -23.40 -23.07 -60.63
N ASN A 47 -22.22 -23.37 -60.07
CA ASN A 47 -21.11 -23.96 -60.81
C ASN A 47 -20.80 -25.41 -60.40
N GLY A 48 -21.40 -25.91 -59.31
CA GLY A 48 -21.10 -27.23 -58.74
C GLY A 48 -19.79 -27.28 -57.93
N GLU A 49 -19.04 -26.18 -57.91
CA GLU A 49 -17.76 -26.05 -57.23
C GLU A 49 -17.49 -24.58 -56.83
N ALA A 50 -16.60 -24.37 -55.85
CA ALA A 50 -16.24 -23.05 -55.36
C ALA A 50 -14.78 -23.02 -54.87
N SER A 51 -14.01 -22.03 -55.32
CA SER A 51 -12.65 -21.78 -54.84
C SER A 51 -12.65 -21.13 -53.46
N ILE A 52 -11.80 -21.63 -52.57
CA ILE A 52 -11.42 -20.99 -51.32
C ILE A 52 -9.91 -20.75 -51.30
N THR A 53 -9.48 -19.69 -50.61
CA THR A 53 -8.05 -19.40 -50.43
C THR A 53 -7.69 -19.58 -48.97
N VAL A 54 -6.78 -20.51 -48.69
CA VAL A 54 -6.29 -20.79 -47.33
C VAL A 54 -4.77 -20.78 -47.36
N ASP A 55 -4.13 -20.02 -46.47
CA ASP A 55 -2.66 -19.84 -46.42
C ASP A 55 -2.02 -19.49 -47.78
N ASN A 56 -2.64 -18.55 -48.52
CA ASN A 56 -2.22 -18.12 -49.86
C ASN A 56 -2.23 -19.21 -50.94
N LYS A 57 -2.92 -20.33 -50.70
CA LYS A 57 -3.17 -21.38 -51.70
C LYS A 57 -4.65 -21.43 -52.04
N GLU A 58 -4.94 -21.59 -53.34
CA GLU A 58 -6.31 -21.74 -53.83
C GLU A 58 -6.70 -23.22 -53.90
N PHE A 59 -7.85 -23.56 -53.32
CA PHE A 59 -8.42 -24.90 -53.30
C PHE A 59 -9.81 -24.86 -53.90
N ASN A 60 -10.06 -25.75 -54.86
CA ASN A 60 -11.36 -25.87 -55.51
C ASN A 60 -12.22 -26.93 -54.78
N ILE A 61 -13.26 -26.49 -54.08
CA ILE A 61 -14.15 -27.34 -53.30
C ILE A 61 -15.37 -27.72 -54.12
N GLN A 62 -15.57 -29.02 -54.34
CA GLN A 62 -16.72 -29.53 -55.07
C GLN A 62 -17.94 -29.69 -54.16
N LYS A 63 -19.14 -29.61 -54.73
CA LYS A 63 -20.40 -29.79 -53.98
C LYS A 63 -20.48 -31.15 -53.26
N THR A 64 -19.87 -32.21 -53.82
CA THR A 64 -19.78 -33.54 -53.21
C THR A 64 -18.93 -33.60 -51.94
N MET A 65 -18.11 -32.57 -51.69
CA MET A 65 -17.27 -32.43 -50.51
C MET A 65 -17.98 -31.73 -49.35
N ILE A 66 -19.17 -31.19 -49.58
CA ILE A 66 -20.02 -30.56 -48.58
C ILE A 66 -21.21 -31.48 -48.32
N ARG A 67 -21.37 -31.94 -47.09
CA ARG A 67 -22.47 -32.81 -46.69
C ARG A 67 -23.78 -32.04 -46.58
N GLU A 68 -23.74 -30.90 -45.91
CA GLU A 68 -24.89 -30.02 -45.71
C GLU A 68 -24.45 -28.64 -45.22
N ILE A 69 -25.26 -27.61 -45.49
CA ILE A 69 -25.13 -26.29 -44.88
C ILE A 69 -26.28 -26.11 -43.91
N LYS A 70 -25.99 -26.16 -42.61
CA LYS A 70 -27.02 -26.11 -41.56
C LYS A 70 -27.35 -24.67 -41.21
N ARG A 71 -28.63 -24.42 -40.96
CA ARG A 71 -29.17 -23.14 -40.52
C ARG A 71 -30.07 -23.37 -39.32
N TYR A 72 -29.70 -22.84 -38.17
CA TYR A 72 -30.47 -23.01 -36.93
C TYR A 72 -30.29 -21.83 -35.97
N LYS A 73 -31.22 -21.68 -35.03
CA LYS A 73 -31.12 -20.69 -33.96
C LYS A 73 -30.48 -21.32 -32.74
N LYS A 74 -29.39 -20.74 -32.25
CA LYS A 74 -28.71 -21.16 -31.02
C LYS A 74 -29.03 -20.21 -29.89
N GLU A 75 -29.58 -20.72 -28.81
CA GLU A 75 -29.79 -19.96 -27.59
C GLU A 75 -28.51 -19.96 -26.75
N ILE A 76 -28.01 -18.77 -26.41
CA ILE A 76 -26.81 -18.60 -25.58
C ILE A 76 -27.26 -18.10 -24.21
N HIS A 77 -26.99 -18.91 -23.18
CA HIS A 77 -27.38 -18.64 -21.80
C HIS A 77 -26.25 -17.99 -20.98
N VAL A 78 -25.02 -18.11 -21.45
CA VAL A 78 -23.80 -17.65 -20.75
C VAL A 78 -22.95 -16.83 -21.69
N ARG A 79 -22.29 -15.80 -21.14
CA ARG A 79 -21.30 -15.00 -21.85
C ARG A 79 -19.98 -15.16 -21.12
N ASP A 80 -18.98 -15.62 -21.83
CA ASP A 80 -17.61 -15.60 -21.34
C ASP A 80 -17.14 -14.14 -21.27
N VAL A 81 -16.59 -13.76 -20.12
CA VAL A 81 -16.04 -12.42 -19.87
C VAL A 81 -14.60 -12.58 -19.45
N GLU A 82 -13.70 -11.91 -20.15
CA GLU A 82 -12.30 -11.77 -19.73
C GLU A 82 -12.19 -10.52 -18.85
N PRO A 83 -12.01 -10.66 -17.53
CA PRO A 83 -11.92 -9.51 -16.64
C PRO A 83 -10.62 -8.75 -16.87
N HIS A 84 -10.73 -7.42 -17.00
CA HIS A 84 -9.57 -6.54 -17.03
C HIS A 84 -8.99 -6.39 -15.62
N VAL A 85 -7.67 -6.49 -15.49
CA VAL A 85 -6.97 -6.40 -14.20
C VAL A 85 -6.29 -5.05 -14.07
N ILE A 86 -6.58 -4.33 -12.97
CA ILE A 86 -5.83 -3.16 -12.54
C ILE A 86 -4.95 -3.58 -11.36
N GLU A 87 -3.65 -3.49 -11.53
CA GLU A 87 -2.67 -3.86 -10.51
C GLU A 87 -1.96 -2.60 -9.97
N PRO A 88 -2.43 -2.03 -8.85
CA PRO A 88 -1.70 -0.98 -8.16
C PRO A 88 -0.48 -1.59 -7.45
N SER A 89 0.72 -1.24 -7.91
CA SER A 89 1.98 -1.72 -7.34
C SER A 89 2.73 -0.59 -6.64
N PHE A 90 3.02 -0.76 -5.35
CA PHE A 90 3.66 0.26 -4.52
C PHE A 90 5.08 -0.17 -4.10
N GLY A 91 6.09 0.55 -4.59
CA GLY A 91 7.48 0.34 -4.19
C GLY A 91 7.77 0.90 -2.81
N VAL A 92 7.54 0.12 -1.75
CA VAL A 92 7.70 0.54 -0.33
C VAL A 92 9.07 1.16 -0.06
N GLY A 93 10.16 0.61 -0.63
CA GLY A 93 11.51 1.16 -0.45
C GLY A 93 11.65 2.59 -1.02
N ARG A 94 11.05 2.87 -2.18
CA ARG A 94 11.07 4.20 -2.79
C ARG A 94 10.19 5.18 -2.02
N ILE A 95 9.03 4.72 -1.56
CA ILE A 95 8.13 5.52 -0.72
C ILE A 95 8.84 5.90 0.59
N MET A 96 9.49 4.93 1.24
CA MET A 96 10.25 5.18 2.47
C MET A 96 11.39 6.17 2.22
N TYR A 97 12.18 6.01 1.16
CA TYR A 97 13.25 6.95 0.82
C TYR A 97 12.73 8.37 0.57
N ALA A 98 11.68 8.52 -0.23
CA ALA A 98 11.06 9.82 -0.50
C ALA A 98 10.51 10.47 0.79
N VAL A 99 9.91 9.67 1.68
CA VAL A 99 9.45 10.14 2.98
C VAL A 99 10.63 10.64 3.84
N LEU A 100 11.76 9.92 3.86
CA LEU A 100 12.95 10.35 4.60
C LEU A 100 13.51 11.66 4.03
N GLU A 101 13.67 11.76 2.72
CA GLU A 101 14.22 12.95 2.05
C GLU A 101 13.34 14.19 2.30
N HIS A 102 12.02 14.07 2.13
CA HIS A 102 11.08 15.17 2.37
C HIS A 102 10.99 15.61 3.84
N ASN A 103 11.40 14.76 4.78
CA ASN A 103 11.29 15.04 6.21
C ASN A 103 12.63 15.32 6.90
N PHE A 104 13.76 15.20 6.19
CA PHE A 104 15.08 15.49 6.75
C PHE A 104 15.26 17.00 6.95
N LYS A 105 15.63 17.39 8.16
CA LYS A 105 15.80 18.80 8.56
C LYS A 105 17.03 18.96 9.46
N ILE A 106 17.58 20.16 9.45
CA ILE A 106 18.69 20.59 10.32
C ILE A 106 18.14 21.65 11.27
N ARG A 107 18.55 21.64 12.55
CA ARG A 107 18.16 22.67 13.51
C ARG A 107 18.87 23.98 13.20
N GLU A 108 18.17 25.09 13.37
CA GLU A 108 18.78 26.42 13.27
C GLU A 108 19.84 26.61 14.36
N GLY A 109 21.02 27.09 13.97
CA GLY A 109 22.13 27.38 14.87
C GLY A 109 23.03 26.18 15.24
N ASP A 110 22.70 24.96 14.82
CA ASP A 110 23.55 23.78 15.05
C ASP A 110 23.43 22.78 13.88
N GLU A 111 24.37 22.85 12.95
CA GLU A 111 24.41 22.01 11.74
C GLU A 111 24.56 20.51 12.05
N GLN A 112 25.07 20.15 13.23
CA GLN A 112 25.21 18.76 13.65
C GLN A 112 23.88 18.17 14.15
N ARG A 113 22.89 19.01 14.46
CA ARG A 113 21.59 18.57 14.97
C ARG A 113 20.61 18.38 13.83
N THR A 114 20.69 17.21 13.20
CA THR A 114 19.73 16.75 12.22
C THR A 114 18.53 16.09 12.90
N TRP A 115 17.37 16.10 12.23
CA TRP A 115 16.17 15.44 12.70
C TRP A 115 15.23 15.11 11.54
N LEU A 116 14.37 14.12 11.74
CA LEU A 116 13.39 13.70 10.75
C LEU A 116 11.99 14.08 11.21
N SER A 117 11.28 14.87 10.41
CA SER A 117 9.93 15.38 10.67
C SER A 117 8.81 14.36 10.40
N LEU A 118 9.07 13.07 10.63
CA LEU A 118 8.08 12.01 10.37
C LEU A 118 6.78 12.22 11.17
N PRO A 119 5.60 12.05 10.56
CA PRO A 119 4.33 12.06 11.28
C PRO A 119 4.32 11.03 12.42
N PRO A 120 3.69 11.32 13.57
CA PRO A 120 3.68 10.41 14.72
C PRO A 120 3.17 9.00 14.39
N ALA A 121 2.20 8.89 13.48
CA ALA A 121 1.65 7.60 13.04
C ALA A 121 2.72 6.66 12.43
N VAL A 122 3.71 7.20 11.71
CA VAL A 122 4.74 6.41 11.01
C VAL A 122 6.13 6.51 11.63
N ALA A 123 6.33 7.35 12.66
CA ALA A 123 7.59 7.41 13.38
C ALA A 123 7.98 6.03 13.97
N PRO A 124 9.25 5.57 13.88
CA PRO A 124 9.65 4.23 14.32
C PRO A 124 9.40 3.97 15.82
N VAL A 125 9.72 4.98 16.63
CA VAL A 125 9.51 5.01 18.08
C VAL A 125 8.72 6.27 18.40
N LYS A 126 7.68 6.15 19.22
CA LYS A 126 6.67 7.19 19.44
C LYS A 126 7.02 8.12 20.59
N CYS A 127 7.65 7.59 21.64
CA CYS A 127 8.01 8.34 22.81
C CYS A 127 9.43 8.01 23.28
N SER A 128 10.15 9.02 23.76
CA SER A 128 11.35 8.82 24.58
C SER A 128 11.01 9.08 26.04
N VAL A 129 11.61 8.33 26.97
CA VAL A 129 11.53 8.60 28.41
C VAL A 129 12.93 8.91 28.91
N LEU A 130 13.11 10.11 29.44
CA LEU A 130 14.40 10.73 29.68
C LEU A 130 14.48 11.27 31.11
N PRO A 131 15.27 10.66 32.02
CA PRO A 131 15.53 11.29 33.32
C PRO A 131 16.42 12.52 33.14
N LEU A 132 16.22 13.63 33.84
CA LEU A 132 17.01 14.86 33.64
C LEU A 132 18.52 14.64 33.89
N SER A 133 18.85 13.76 34.83
CA SER A 133 20.22 13.37 35.20
C SER A 133 20.28 11.90 35.62
N LYS A 134 21.43 11.44 36.12
CA LYS A 134 21.60 10.07 36.66
C LYS A 134 21.13 9.92 38.12
N ASN A 135 20.32 10.84 38.64
CA ASN A 135 19.76 10.70 39.99
C ASN A 135 18.92 9.42 40.08
N LYS A 136 19.19 8.58 41.09
CA LYS A 136 18.49 7.32 41.33
C LYS A 136 17.01 7.53 41.66
N GLU A 137 16.65 8.68 42.21
CA GLU A 137 15.26 9.03 42.54
C GLU A 137 14.35 9.07 41.31
N PHE A 138 14.90 9.32 40.11
CA PHE A 138 14.14 9.32 38.86
C PHE A 138 13.77 7.92 38.37
N ALA A 139 14.50 6.88 38.80
CA ALA A 139 14.38 5.53 38.23
C ALA A 139 12.97 4.95 38.39
N GLN A 140 12.31 5.20 39.52
CA GLN A 140 10.94 4.72 39.76
C GLN A 140 9.92 5.34 38.80
N TYR A 141 10.05 6.62 38.49
CA TYR A 141 9.15 7.35 37.60
C TYR A 141 9.39 6.98 36.14
N VAL A 142 10.65 6.81 35.75
CA VAL A 142 11.03 6.32 34.41
C VAL A 142 10.46 4.92 34.17
N LYS A 143 10.60 4.02 35.16
CA LYS A 143 10.06 2.65 35.08
C LYS A 143 8.53 2.68 34.96
N LYS A 144 7.85 3.42 35.83
CA LYS A 144 6.39 3.58 35.79
C LYS A 144 5.89 4.07 34.42
N LEU A 145 6.50 5.12 33.88
CA LEU A 145 6.16 5.65 32.56
C LEU A 145 6.38 4.63 31.43
N SER A 146 7.49 3.88 31.49
CA SER A 146 7.79 2.84 30.50
C SER A 146 6.77 1.70 30.54
N GLU A 147 6.38 1.25 31.74
CA GLU A 147 5.33 0.24 31.93
C GLU A 147 3.99 0.75 31.38
N CYS A 148 3.53 1.95 31.76
CA CYS A 148 2.27 2.51 31.27
C CYS A 148 2.26 2.75 29.74
N LEU A 149 3.40 3.14 29.15
CA LEU A 149 3.51 3.26 27.69
C LEU A 149 3.43 1.89 27.00
N THR A 150 4.00 0.85 27.62
CA THR A 150 3.90 -0.54 27.13
C THR A 150 2.46 -1.03 27.16
N GLU A 151 1.74 -0.79 28.27
CA GLU A 151 0.34 -1.18 28.44
C GLU A 151 -0.61 -0.54 27.40
N LEU A 152 -0.21 0.61 26.83
CA LEU A 152 -0.97 1.32 25.79
C LEU A 152 -0.51 1.00 24.36
N ASP A 153 0.37 0.00 24.17
CA ASP A 153 0.99 -0.38 22.91
C ASP A 153 1.76 0.77 22.23
N ILE A 154 2.37 1.65 23.03
CA ILE A 154 3.16 2.77 22.53
C ILE A 154 4.63 2.38 22.50
N SER A 155 5.16 2.20 21.28
CA SER A 155 6.60 2.00 21.06
C SER A 155 7.37 3.18 21.64
N HIS A 156 8.26 2.90 22.59
CA HIS A 156 9.02 3.91 23.30
C HIS A 156 10.46 3.46 23.57
N LYS A 157 11.34 4.43 23.87
CA LYS A 157 12.74 4.19 24.21
C LYS A 157 13.11 4.95 25.47
N VAL A 158 13.67 4.25 26.45
CA VAL A 158 14.30 4.89 27.61
C VAL A 158 15.74 5.26 27.23
N ASP A 159 16.13 6.52 27.43
CA ASP A 159 17.53 6.96 27.28
C ASP A 159 18.03 7.60 28.58
N ASP A 160 18.61 6.75 29.41
CA ASP A 160 19.25 7.05 30.69
C ASP A 160 20.78 7.16 30.59
N SER A 161 21.31 7.21 29.35
CA SER A 161 22.74 7.20 29.12
C SER A 161 23.42 8.50 29.59
N SER A 162 24.75 8.45 29.76
CA SER A 162 25.53 9.62 30.15
C SER A 162 25.48 10.72 29.11
N GLY A 163 25.05 11.91 29.51
CA GLY A 163 25.04 13.10 28.68
C GLY A 163 24.06 14.14 29.21
N SER A 164 24.20 15.37 28.74
CA SER A 164 23.19 16.40 29.02
C SER A 164 21.86 16.01 28.38
N ILE A 165 20.76 16.53 28.92
CA ILE A 165 19.43 16.33 28.35
C ILE A 165 19.36 16.78 26.89
N GLY A 166 20.06 17.86 26.53
CA GLY A 166 20.16 18.34 25.14
C GLY A 166 20.79 17.34 24.18
N ARG A 167 21.84 16.61 24.59
CA ARG A 167 22.45 15.55 23.76
C ARG A 167 21.52 14.36 23.59
N ARG A 168 20.75 14.04 24.62
CA ARG A 168 19.73 12.99 24.56
C ARG A 168 18.60 13.38 23.61
N TYR A 169 18.09 14.59 23.71
CA TYR A 169 17.12 15.12 22.74
C TYR A 169 17.66 15.12 21.31
N ALA A 170 18.93 15.48 21.09
CA ALA A 170 19.52 15.43 19.75
C ALA A 170 19.48 14.01 19.16
N ARG A 171 19.87 12.99 19.93
CA ARG A 171 19.82 11.59 19.47
C ARG A 171 18.40 11.08 19.25
N THR A 172 17.44 11.48 20.08
CA THR A 172 16.03 11.06 19.90
C THR A 172 15.38 11.76 18.71
N ASP A 173 15.70 13.04 18.50
CA ASP A 173 15.23 13.83 17.36
C ASP A 173 15.79 13.28 16.03
N GLU A 174 17.06 12.87 16.01
CA GLU A 174 17.76 12.28 14.86
C GLU A 174 17.06 11.00 14.34
N ILE A 175 16.57 10.15 15.24
CA ILE A 175 15.82 8.92 14.90
C ILE A 175 14.31 9.13 14.85
N ALA A 176 13.87 10.37 14.64
CA ALA A 176 12.49 10.76 14.40
C ALA A 176 11.49 10.53 15.54
N ILE A 177 11.93 10.38 16.80
CA ILE A 177 11.00 10.23 17.93
C ILE A 177 10.18 11.52 18.09
N PRO A 178 8.84 11.48 17.95
CA PRO A 178 8.03 12.69 17.90
C PRO A 178 7.83 13.32 19.29
N PHE A 179 7.82 12.51 20.36
CA PHE A 179 7.55 12.99 21.72
C PHE A 179 8.62 12.53 22.71
N GLY A 180 8.96 13.39 23.68
CA GLY A 180 9.88 13.04 24.77
C GLY A 180 9.30 13.43 26.12
N ILE A 181 9.23 12.47 27.04
CA ILE A 181 8.86 12.72 28.43
C ILE A 181 10.14 12.89 29.24
N THR A 182 10.29 14.04 29.89
CA THR A 182 11.43 14.30 30.79
C THR A 182 10.99 14.27 32.25
N VAL A 183 11.67 13.43 33.02
CA VAL A 183 11.51 13.31 34.48
C VAL A 183 12.57 14.18 35.13
N ASP A 184 12.17 15.19 35.88
CA ASP A 184 13.08 16.16 36.49
C ASP A 184 12.92 16.23 38.02
N PHE A 185 13.59 17.19 38.67
CA PHE A 185 13.54 17.32 40.12
C PHE A 185 12.16 17.72 40.63
N ASP A 186 11.37 18.47 39.87
CA ASP A 186 9.99 18.78 40.26
C ASP A 186 9.12 17.52 40.22
N THR A 187 9.42 16.56 39.34
CA THR A 187 8.72 15.26 39.34
C THR A 187 8.85 14.56 40.70
N VAL A 188 10.03 14.64 41.31
CA VAL A 188 10.33 14.00 42.60
C VAL A 188 9.87 14.86 43.78
N ASN A 189 10.11 16.17 43.71
CA ASN A 189 9.97 17.08 44.85
C ASN A 189 8.57 17.68 45.02
N LYS A 190 7.71 17.61 43.99
CA LYS A 190 6.35 18.18 44.03
C LYS A 190 5.28 17.11 43.97
N GLU A 191 4.20 17.38 44.68
CA GLU A 191 2.94 16.64 44.60
C GLU A 191 1.83 17.59 44.11
N PRO A 192 0.98 17.18 43.15
CA PRO A 192 1.02 15.88 42.45
C PRO A 192 2.23 15.72 41.52
N HIS A 193 2.72 14.49 41.37
CA HIS A 193 3.87 14.18 40.51
C HIS A 193 3.58 14.53 39.05
N SER A 194 4.44 15.36 38.46
CA SER A 194 4.32 15.82 37.08
C SER A 194 5.65 15.74 36.35
N ALA A 195 5.58 15.57 35.03
CA ALA A 195 6.75 15.52 34.16
C ALA A 195 6.48 16.37 32.91
N THR A 196 7.53 16.71 32.17
CA THR A 196 7.36 17.49 30.94
C THR A 196 7.19 16.57 29.75
N LEU A 197 6.34 16.99 28.81
CA LEU A 197 6.19 16.38 27.49
C LEU A 197 6.70 17.37 26.45
N ARG A 198 7.66 16.95 25.64
CA ARG A 198 8.28 17.71 24.57
C ARG A 198 7.83 17.21 23.21
N GLU A 199 7.49 18.13 22.30
CA GLU A 199 7.34 17.81 20.88
C GLU A 199 8.65 18.03 20.13
N ARG A 200 9.01 17.07 19.27
CA ARG A 200 10.18 17.13 18.39
C ARG A 200 10.13 18.37 17.48
N ASN A 201 9.03 18.62 16.78
CA ASN A 201 9.01 19.63 15.71
C ASN A 201 9.28 21.03 16.24
N SER A 202 8.42 21.50 17.15
CA SER A 202 8.53 22.84 17.76
C SER A 202 9.61 22.94 18.83
N THR A 203 10.08 21.80 19.37
CA THR A 203 10.94 21.71 20.57
C THR A 203 10.32 22.24 21.86
N ARG A 204 9.04 22.64 21.80
CA ARG A 204 8.28 23.17 22.92
C ARG A 204 7.86 22.06 23.87
N GLN A 205 7.57 22.46 25.09
CA GLN A 205 7.27 21.56 26.19
C GLN A 205 6.01 22.03 26.91
N ILE A 206 5.23 21.06 27.38
CA ILE A 206 4.15 21.25 28.35
C ILE A 206 4.48 20.45 29.60
N ARG A 207 3.80 20.73 30.71
CA ARG A 207 3.88 19.90 31.93
C ARG A 207 2.51 19.34 32.26
N ALA A 208 2.46 18.04 32.54
CA ALA A 208 1.25 17.34 32.92
C ALA A 208 1.54 16.31 34.02
N GLN A 209 0.49 15.82 34.67
CA GLN A 209 0.63 14.76 35.66
C GLN A 209 1.18 13.49 35.01
N ILE A 210 2.04 12.78 35.73
CA ILE A 210 2.77 11.63 35.19
C ILE A 210 1.82 10.53 34.68
N ASP A 211 0.66 10.39 35.32
CA ASP A 211 -0.36 9.38 35.00
C ASP A 211 -1.18 9.73 33.75
N GLU A 212 -1.23 11.01 33.36
CA GLU A 212 -1.95 11.46 32.16
C GLU A 212 -1.09 11.33 30.90
N LEU A 213 0.24 11.44 31.04
CA LEU A 213 1.17 11.53 29.91
C LEU A 213 1.09 10.36 28.93
N PRO A 214 1.02 9.08 29.35
CA PRO A 214 0.90 7.96 28.40
C PRO A 214 -0.35 8.05 27.53
N SER A 215 -1.48 8.50 28.11
CA SER A 215 -2.74 8.69 27.40
C SER A 215 -2.66 9.86 26.40
N ILE A 216 -2.03 10.97 26.79
CA ILE A 216 -1.79 12.12 25.89
C ILE A 216 -0.96 11.69 24.68
N VAL A 217 0.15 10.97 24.92
CA VAL A 217 1.00 10.45 23.85
C VAL A 217 0.22 9.50 22.94
N SER A 218 -0.58 8.59 23.50
CA SER A 218 -1.41 7.68 22.72
C SER A 218 -2.39 8.42 21.80
N ASN A 219 -3.04 9.47 22.30
CA ASN A 219 -3.97 10.29 21.52
C ASN A 219 -3.26 11.07 20.40
N LEU A 220 -2.07 11.63 20.67
CA LEU A 220 -1.25 12.31 19.67
C LEU A 220 -0.77 11.34 18.57
N VAL A 221 -0.30 10.15 18.94
CA VAL A 221 0.17 9.12 17.98
C VAL A 221 -0.96 8.61 17.09
N ARG A 222 -2.15 8.44 17.66
CA ARG A 222 -3.35 7.99 16.94
C ARG A 222 -4.06 9.12 16.18
N GLY A 223 -3.55 10.35 16.23
CA GLY A 223 -4.13 11.51 15.55
C GLY A 223 -5.49 11.95 16.09
N LYS A 224 -5.82 11.59 17.34
CA LYS A 224 -7.06 12.01 18.01
C LYS A 224 -7.01 13.46 18.49
N VAL A 225 -5.81 13.95 18.77
CA VAL A 225 -5.52 15.34 19.15
C VAL A 225 -4.24 15.78 18.47
N THR A 226 -4.08 17.09 18.32
CA THR A 226 -2.90 17.75 17.76
C THR A 226 -2.03 18.33 18.86
N TRP A 227 -0.77 18.61 18.54
CA TRP A 227 0.13 19.27 19.50
C TRP A 227 -0.38 20.63 19.95
N SER A 228 -0.95 21.43 19.04
CA SER A 228 -1.50 22.75 19.36
C SER A 228 -2.66 22.69 20.36
N GLU A 229 -3.52 21.67 20.30
CA GLU A 229 -4.59 21.47 21.28
C GLU A 229 -4.03 21.09 22.65
N ILE A 230 -2.95 20.31 22.69
CA ILE A 230 -2.24 19.97 23.93
C ILE A 230 -1.55 21.21 24.53
N GLU A 231 -0.87 22.02 23.71
CA GLU A 231 -0.30 23.29 24.17
C GLU A 231 -1.37 24.22 24.73
N ALA A 232 -2.52 24.35 24.06
CA ALA A 232 -3.62 25.19 24.52
C ALA A 232 -4.22 24.71 25.86
N LYS A 233 -4.25 23.39 26.08
CA LYS A 233 -4.84 22.80 27.30
C LYS A 233 -3.91 22.88 28.51
N TYR A 234 -2.61 22.61 28.33
CA TYR A 234 -1.66 22.46 29.45
C TYR A 234 -0.74 23.69 29.64
N GLY A 235 -0.66 24.59 28.66
CA GLY A 235 0.24 25.74 28.68
C GLY A 235 1.70 25.35 28.42
N LEU A 236 2.50 26.35 28.04
CA LEU A 236 3.93 26.17 27.79
C LEU A 236 4.70 26.06 29.11
N PHE A 237 5.66 25.14 29.14
CA PHE A 237 6.59 25.00 30.25
C PHE A 237 7.72 26.03 30.14
N GLU A 238 7.85 26.89 31.15
CA GLU A 238 8.84 27.98 31.18
C GLU A 238 10.13 27.63 31.95
N GLY A 239 10.15 26.52 32.69
CA GLY A 239 11.31 26.08 33.46
C GLY A 239 10.93 25.30 34.72
N GLN A 240 11.88 24.56 35.29
CA GLN A 240 11.68 23.86 36.57
C GLN A 240 11.90 24.82 37.74
N GLU A 241 11.18 24.62 38.85
CA GLU A 241 11.31 25.49 40.03
C GLU A 241 12.21 24.89 41.12
N THR A 242 12.41 23.57 41.14
CA THR A 242 13.28 22.88 42.11
C THR A 242 14.54 22.30 41.46
N GLY A 243 15.58 22.12 42.28
CA GLY A 243 16.85 21.50 41.90
C GLY A 243 17.17 20.26 42.75
N ALA A 244 18.39 19.77 42.61
CA ALA A 244 18.92 18.76 43.53
C ALA A 244 18.88 19.31 44.96
N LYS A 245 18.27 18.56 45.88
CA LYS A 245 18.38 18.82 47.31
C LYS A 245 19.76 18.41 47.81
#